data_AF-A0A954K4S2-F1
#
_entry.id   AF-A0A954K4S2-F1
#
_cell.length_a   1.000
_cell.length_b   1.000
_cell.length_c   1.000
_cell.angle_alpha   90.00
_cell.angle_beta   90.00
_cell.angle_gamma   90.00
#
_symmetry.space_group_name_H-M   'P 1'
#
loop_
_entity.id
_entity.type
_entity.pdbx_description
1 polymer ?
#
loop_
_entity_poly.entity_id
_entity_poly.type
_entity_poly.pdbx_seq_one_letter_code
_entity_poly.pdbx_strand_id
1 'polypeptide(L)'
;QTEMQVADADLYSREMTEKTYQRLSDLAQLILQSGWNVIVDATTLKVWQRSLFRELAAQLHIPFLLLYFTADRKVLESRIAAREAAGGDPSDATTEVLAHQLTGVEPLTEDELRAAVAIPTDQEWSTEMLVQLVNRVRAGTSN
;
A
#
# COMPACT_ATOMS: atom_id res chain seq x y z
N GLN A 1 -1.67 -33.10 11.29
CA GLN A 1 -1.57 -31.97 10.34
C GLN A 1 -2.70 -30.98 10.63
N THR A 2 -2.56 -30.13 11.66
CA THR A 2 -3.60 -29.13 12.02
C THR A 2 -3.01 -27.92 12.79
N GLU A 3 -1.76 -27.54 12.52
CA GLU A 3 -1.12 -26.39 13.19
C GLU A 3 -0.94 -25.16 12.27
N MET A 4 -1.24 -25.28 10.98
CA MET A 4 -0.87 -24.27 9.96
C MET A 4 -1.98 -23.27 9.60
N GLN A 5 -3.19 -23.38 10.18
CA GLN A 5 -4.32 -22.47 9.89
C GLN A 5 -4.56 -21.40 10.97
N VAL A 6 -4.03 -21.58 12.19
CA VAL A 6 -4.23 -20.61 13.29
C VAL A 6 -3.22 -19.46 13.20
N ALA A 7 -2.05 -19.68 12.59
CA ALA A 7 -0.97 -18.70 12.51
C ALA A 7 -1.31 -17.45 11.69
N ASP A 8 -2.10 -17.58 10.61
CA ASP A 8 -2.46 -16.44 9.75
C ASP A 8 -3.44 -15.48 10.42
N ALA A 9 -4.42 -16.01 11.17
CA ALA A 9 -5.40 -15.17 11.87
C ALA A 9 -4.75 -14.31 12.98
N ASP A 10 -3.71 -14.84 13.62
CA ASP A 10 -2.94 -14.10 14.63
C ASP A 10 -2.00 -13.06 14.00
N LEU A 11 -1.38 -13.37 12.86
CA LEU A 11 -0.51 -12.43 12.12
C LEU A 11 -1.29 -11.18 11.67
N TYR A 12 -2.54 -11.39 11.24
CA TYR A 12 -3.46 -10.34 10.80
C TYR A 12 -4.40 -9.83 11.89
N SER A 13 -4.13 -10.17 13.16
CA SER A 13 -4.85 -9.56 14.27
C SER A 13 -4.66 -8.04 14.26
N ARG A 14 -5.64 -7.31 14.80
CA ARG A 14 -5.58 -5.85 14.89
C ARG A 14 -4.32 -5.36 15.62
N GLU A 15 -3.97 -6.02 16.72
CA GLU A 15 -2.79 -5.66 17.51
C GLU A 15 -1.49 -5.87 16.73
N MET A 16 -1.36 -7.00 16.02
CA MET A 16 -0.19 -7.26 15.19
C MET A 16 -0.11 -6.31 13.99
N THR A 17 -1.26 -5.95 13.42
CA THR A 17 -1.35 -4.93 12.38
C THR A 17 -0.87 -3.57 12.91
N GLU A 18 -1.37 -3.12 14.07
CA GLU A 18 -0.93 -1.87 14.70
C GLU A 18 0.57 -1.85 14.99
N LYS A 19 1.13 -2.95 15.54
CA LYS A 19 2.58 -3.10 15.75
C LYS A 19 3.37 -3.05 14.44
N THR A 20 2.86 -3.67 13.38
CA THR A 20 3.49 -3.68 12.06
C THR A 20 3.57 -2.27 11.49
N TYR A 21 2.47 -1.54 11.50
CA TYR A 21 2.44 -0.16 10.99
C TYR A 21 3.29 0.78 11.83
N GLN A 22 3.28 0.65 13.15
CA GLN A 22 4.18 1.43 14.01
C GLN A 22 5.64 1.15 13.67
N ARG A 23 6.02 -0.12 13.51
CA ARG A 23 7.39 -0.49 13.14
C ARG A 23 7.79 0.06 11.76
N LEU A 24 6.89 0.04 10.78
CA LEU A 24 7.11 0.66 9.48
C LEU A 24 7.36 2.17 9.62
N SER A 25 6.59 2.87 10.46
CA SER A 25 6.78 4.30 10.72
C SER A 25 8.13 4.60 11.37
N ASP A 26 8.52 3.82 12.38
CA ASP A 26 9.82 3.98 13.07
C ASP A 26 11.01 3.78 12.10
N LEU A 27 10.91 2.77 11.23
CA LEU A 27 11.92 2.50 10.20
C LEU A 27 11.98 3.60 9.15
N ALA A 28 10.81 4.07 8.69
CA ALA A 28 10.73 5.19 7.77
C ALA A 28 11.37 6.45 8.36
N GLN A 29 11.06 6.76 9.62
CA GLN A 29 11.64 7.91 10.33
C GLN A 29 13.18 7.84 10.35
N LEU A 30 13.75 6.68 10.69
CA LEU A 30 15.20 6.50 10.75
C LEU A 30 15.88 6.77 9.40
N ILE A 31 15.29 6.24 8.32
CA ILE A 31 15.85 6.40 6.95
C ILE A 31 15.71 7.86 6.49
N LEU A 32 14.56 8.48 6.73
CA LEU A 32 14.30 9.89 6.40
C LEU A 32 15.26 10.83 7.14
N GLN A 33 15.48 10.61 8.43
CA GLN A 33 16.43 11.39 9.23
C GLN A 33 17.89 11.19 8.78
N SER A 34 18.18 10.08 8.10
CA SER A 34 19.48 9.82 7.47
C SER A 34 19.64 10.52 6.11
N GLY A 35 18.64 11.30 5.66
CA GLY A 35 18.69 12.07 4.41
C GLY A 35 18.27 11.31 3.15
N TRP A 36 17.65 10.13 3.30
CA TRP A 36 17.20 9.32 2.18
C TRP A 36 15.68 9.37 2.02
N ASN A 37 15.22 9.24 0.78
CA ASN A 37 13.79 9.07 0.49
C ASN A 37 13.33 7.67 0.89
N VAL A 38 12.06 7.55 1.32
CA VAL A 38 11.44 6.28 1.70
C VAL A 38 10.21 6.03 0.84
N ILE A 39 10.05 4.79 0.38
CA ILE A 39 8.80 4.25 -0.13
C ILE A 39 8.32 3.22 0.89
N VAL A 40 7.11 3.40 1.40
CA VAL A 40 6.44 2.40 2.22
C VAL A 40 5.48 1.63 1.33
N ASP A 41 5.82 0.38 1.04
CA ASP A 41 4.98 -0.54 0.26
C ASP A 41 4.18 -1.43 1.22
N ALA A 42 2.91 -1.09 1.44
CA ALA A 42 2.00 -1.81 2.31
C ALA A 42 0.55 -1.62 1.84
N THR A 43 -0.33 -2.59 2.16
CA THR A 43 -1.72 -2.61 1.69
C THR A 43 -2.55 -1.38 2.09
N THR A 44 -2.23 -0.73 3.22
CA THR A 44 -2.75 0.59 3.66
C THR A 44 -4.27 0.77 3.51
N LEU A 45 -5.02 -0.28 3.85
CA LEU A 45 -6.48 -0.36 3.68
C LEU A 45 -7.25 0.62 4.56
N LYS A 46 -6.67 1.10 5.67
CA LYS A 46 -7.37 1.91 6.68
C LYS A 46 -6.87 3.34 6.73
N VAL A 47 -7.76 4.29 7.06
CA VAL A 47 -7.40 5.72 7.18
C VAL A 47 -6.28 5.90 8.21
N TRP A 48 -6.37 5.25 9.37
CA TRP A 48 -5.36 5.38 10.42
C TRP A 48 -3.96 4.93 9.98
N GLN A 49 -3.88 3.92 9.09
CA GLN A 49 -2.62 3.43 8.55
C GLN A 49 -1.95 4.48 7.67
N ARG A 50 -2.73 5.15 6.82
CA ARG A 50 -2.25 6.23 5.93
C ARG A 50 -1.91 7.49 6.72
N SER A 51 -2.74 7.84 7.71
CA SER A 51 -2.50 8.98 8.60
C SER A 51 -1.17 8.87 9.35
N LEU A 52 -0.77 7.67 9.78
CA LEU A 52 0.50 7.45 10.47
C LEU A 52 1.70 8.00 9.69
N PHE A 53 1.76 7.71 8.39
CA PHE A 53 2.87 8.16 7.53
C PHE A 53 2.73 9.63 7.13
N ARG A 54 1.49 10.11 6.93
CA ARG A 54 1.21 11.53 6.66
C ARG A 54 1.63 12.42 7.83
N GLU A 55 1.32 12.00 9.06
CA GLU A 55 1.71 12.70 10.29
C GLU A 55 3.22 12.67 10.49
N LEU A 56 3.88 11.54 10.24
CA LEU A 56 5.35 11.46 10.28
C LEU A 56 6.00 12.46 9.32
N ALA A 57 5.52 12.54 8.07
CA ALA A 57 6.02 13.49 7.10
C ALA A 57 5.81 14.95 7.53
N ALA A 58 4.63 15.26 8.09
CA ALA A 58 4.34 16.58 8.65
C ALA A 58 5.27 16.93 9.82
N GLN A 59 5.52 16.00 10.75
CA GLN A 59 6.44 16.21 11.88
C GLN A 59 7.88 16.48 11.41
N LEU A 60 8.33 15.79 10.37
CA LEU A 60 9.66 15.97 9.79
C LEU A 60 9.73 17.15 8.80
N HIS A 61 8.61 17.82 8.52
CA HIS A 61 8.50 18.91 7.55
C HIS A 61 9.00 18.51 6.16
N ILE A 62 8.64 17.31 5.72
CA ILE A 62 9.02 16.77 4.41
C ILE A 62 7.77 16.54 3.54
N PRO A 63 7.93 16.52 2.20
CA PRO A 63 6.86 16.16 1.29
C PRO A 63 6.32 14.75 1.53
N PHE A 64 5.01 14.58 1.35
CA PHE A 64 4.32 13.29 1.42
C PHE A 64 3.53 13.03 0.14
N LEU A 65 3.63 11.82 -0.40
CA LEU A 65 2.90 11.43 -1.59
C LEU A 65 2.19 10.09 -1.36
N LEU A 66 0.87 10.06 -1.58
CA LEU A 66 0.08 8.84 -1.55
C LEU A 66 -0.11 8.32 -2.98
N LEU A 67 0.39 7.12 -3.27
CA LEU A 67 0.14 6.43 -4.53
C LEU A 67 -1.05 5.49 -4.36
N TYR A 68 -2.11 5.68 -5.14
CA TYR A 68 -3.34 4.89 -5.04
C TYR A 68 -3.50 3.98 -6.26
N PHE A 69 -3.18 2.71 -6.08
CA PHE A 69 -3.25 1.71 -7.15
C PHE A 69 -4.65 1.11 -7.25
N THR A 70 -5.19 1.04 -8.46
CA THR A 70 -6.52 0.47 -8.72
C THR A 70 -6.44 -0.64 -9.76
N ALA A 71 -7.32 -1.62 -9.63
CA ALA A 71 -7.63 -2.59 -10.67
C ALA A 71 -9.02 -3.16 -10.43
N ASP A 72 -9.69 -3.56 -11.51
CA ASP A 72 -10.90 -4.35 -11.41
C ASP A 72 -10.69 -5.62 -10.58
N ARG A 73 -11.69 -5.96 -9.75
CA ARG A 73 -11.67 -7.15 -8.89
C ARG A 73 -11.29 -8.42 -9.66
N LYS A 74 -11.85 -8.61 -10.85
CA LYS A 74 -11.56 -9.78 -11.70
C LYS A 74 -10.09 -9.86 -12.11
N VAL A 75 -9.44 -8.71 -12.32
CA VAL A 75 -8.01 -8.63 -12.65
C VAL A 75 -7.19 -9.01 -11.43
N LEU A 76 -7.56 -8.54 -10.23
CA LEU A 76 -6.89 -8.92 -8.97
C LEU A 76 -7.00 -10.43 -8.71
N GLU A 77 -8.19 -11.01 -8.82
CA GLU A 77 -8.44 -12.44 -8.66
C GLU A 77 -7.63 -13.28 -9.68
N SER A 78 -7.63 -12.86 -10.95
CA SER A 78 -6.84 -13.52 -12.00
C SER A 78 -5.33 -13.49 -11.72
N ARG A 79 -4.81 -12.35 -11.22
CA ARG A 79 -3.40 -12.21 -10.83
C ARG A 79 -3.03 -13.08 -9.64
N ILE A 80 -3.91 -13.26 -8.67
CA ILE A 80 -3.69 -14.19 -7.55
C ILE A 80 -3.61 -15.62 -8.08
N ALA A 81 -4.62 -16.05 -8.84
CA ALA A 81 -4.66 -17.41 -9.40
C ALA A 81 -3.44 -17.74 -10.27
N ALA A 82 -2.97 -16.77 -11.08
CA ALA A 82 -1.76 -16.94 -11.88
C ALA A 82 -0.49 -17.11 -11.03
N ARG A 83 -0.38 -16.38 -9.92
CA ARG A 83 0.76 -16.47 -8.99
C ARG A 83 0.75 -17.77 -8.21
N GLU A 84 -0.41 -18.21 -7.72
CA GLU A 84 -0.59 -19.52 -7.09
C GLU A 84 -0.21 -20.66 -8.03
N ALA A 85 -0.64 -20.59 -9.30
CA ALA A 85 -0.33 -21.60 -10.31
C ALA A 85 1.15 -21.64 -10.70
N ALA A 86 1.84 -20.49 -10.71
CA ALA A 86 3.27 -20.42 -11.03
C ALA A 86 4.13 -21.09 -9.95
N GLY A 87 3.67 -21.09 -8.69
CA GLY A 87 4.38 -21.64 -7.54
C GLY A 87 5.61 -20.81 -7.15
N GLY A 88 5.73 -20.46 -5.87
CA GLY A 88 6.88 -19.69 -5.36
C GLY A 88 6.65 -18.18 -5.23
N ASP A 89 5.40 -17.72 -5.25
CA ASP A 89 5.07 -16.39 -4.73
C ASP A 89 5.22 -16.40 -3.20
N PRO A 90 6.10 -15.58 -2.60
CA PRO A 90 6.20 -15.46 -1.15
C PRO A 90 4.99 -14.72 -0.54
N SER A 91 4.12 -14.13 -1.36
CA SER A 91 2.88 -13.49 -0.92
C SER A 91 1.89 -14.54 -0.40
N ASP A 92 1.30 -14.25 0.75
CA ASP A 92 0.16 -14.96 1.33
C ASP A 92 -1.20 -14.47 0.79
N ALA A 93 -1.18 -13.69 -0.29
CA ALA A 93 -2.39 -13.17 -0.91
C ALA A 93 -3.15 -14.29 -1.63
N THR A 94 -4.17 -14.83 -0.97
CA THR A 94 -5.16 -15.73 -1.58
C THR A 94 -6.42 -14.96 -2.02
N THR A 95 -7.31 -15.64 -2.75
CA THR A 95 -8.61 -15.05 -3.12
C THR A 95 -9.45 -14.72 -1.88
N GLU A 96 -9.34 -15.51 -0.80
CA GLU A 96 -9.99 -15.27 0.48
C GLU A 96 -9.41 -14.04 1.18
N VAL A 97 -8.07 -13.88 1.17
CA VAL A 97 -7.41 -12.69 1.70
C VAL A 97 -7.86 -11.45 0.93
N LEU A 98 -7.90 -11.50 -0.41
CA LEU A 98 -8.41 -10.40 -1.23
C LEU A 98 -9.86 -10.06 -0.88
N ALA A 99 -10.73 -11.06 -0.77
CA ALA A 99 -12.12 -10.84 -0.40
C ALA A 99 -12.23 -10.15 0.98
N HIS A 100 -11.44 -10.59 1.96
CA HIS A 100 -11.39 -9.95 3.28
C HIS A 100 -10.91 -8.49 3.18
N GLN A 101 -9.82 -8.23 2.46
CA GLN A 101 -9.28 -6.88 2.27
C GLN A 101 -10.30 -5.94 1.60
N LEU A 102 -11.02 -6.40 0.57
CA LEU A 102 -12.05 -5.62 -0.11
C LEU A 102 -13.24 -5.29 0.79
N THR A 103 -13.57 -6.13 1.77
CA THR A 103 -14.63 -5.83 2.75
C THR A 103 -14.17 -4.82 3.81
N GLY A 104 -12.87 -4.79 4.09
CA GLY A 104 -12.28 -3.95 5.13
C GLY A 104 -11.71 -2.62 4.62
N VAL A 105 -11.60 -2.39 3.31
CA VAL A 105 -10.99 -1.16 2.78
C VAL A 105 -11.82 0.08 3.14
N GLU A 106 -11.15 1.10 3.66
CA GLU A 106 -11.73 2.42 3.89
C GLU A 106 -11.37 3.34 2.73
N PRO A 107 -12.36 4.03 2.13
CA PRO A 107 -12.10 4.93 1.01
C PRO A 107 -11.13 6.04 1.40
N LEU A 108 -10.48 6.63 0.39
CA LEU A 108 -9.70 7.84 0.59
C LEU A 108 -10.62 8.98 1.06
N THR A 109 -10.16 9.71 2.06
CA THR A 109 -10.78 10.96 2.51
C THR A 109 -10.62 12.05 1.43
N GLU A 110 -11.39 13.14 1.53
CA GLU A 110 -11.28 14.24 0.56
C GLU A 110 -9.88 14.86 0.50
N ASP A 111 -9.20 14.97 1.64
CA ASP A 111 -7.81 15.45 1.71
C ASP A 111 -6.86 14.48 1.02
N GLU A 112 -7.04 13.19 1.25
CA GLU A 112 -6.22 12.15 0.59
C GLU A 112 -6.47 12.14 -0.91
N LEU A 113 -7.70 12.30 -1.38
CA LEU A 113 -8.04 12.36 -2.80
C LEU A 113 -7.36 13.53 -3.51
N ARG A 114 -7.21 14.68 -2.83
CA ARG A 114 -6.50 15.85 -3.39
C ARG A 114 -4.99 15.64 -3.49
N ALA A 115 -4.41 14.86 -2.57
CA ALA A 115 -2.97 14.62 -2.50
C ALA A 115 -2.52 13.34 -3.22
N ALA A 116 -3.43 12.40 -3.47
CA ALA A 116 -3.10 11.10 -4.03
C ALA A 116 -2.88 11.14 -5.55
N VAL A 117 -1.95 10.33 -6.01
CA VAL A 117 -1.77 10.03 -7.44
C VAL A 117 -2.40 8.68 -7.72
N ALA A 118 -3.52 8.69 -8.45
CA ALA A 118 -4.20 7.46 -8.88
C ALA A 118 -3.41 6.77 -10.02
N ILE A 119 -3.23 5.45 -9.87
CA ILE A 119 -2.48 4.59 -10.78
C ILE A 119 -3.34 3.36 -11.14
N PRO A 120 -4.09 3.41 -12.26
CA PRO A 120 -4.76 2.24 -12.79
C PRO A 120 -3.74 1.21 -13.26
N THR A 121 -3.85 -0.02 -12.76
CA THR A 121 -2.91 -1.10 -13.07
C THR A 121 -3.49 -2.14 -14.02
N ASP A 122 -4.76 -2.02 -14.39
CA ASP A 122 -5.50 -2.87 -15.31
C ASP A 122 -5.55 -2.31 -16.75
N GLN A 123 -4.78 -1.27 -17.03
CA GLN A 123 -4.61 -0.68 -18.35
C GLN A 123 -3.21 -0.96 -18.94
N GLU A 124 -3.09 -0.85 -20.26
CA GLU A 124 -1.80 -0.77 -20.93
C GLU A 124 -1.19 0.63 -20.74
N TRP A 125 0.08 0.67 -20.36
CA TRP A 125 0.82 1.92 -20.15
C TRP A 125 1.64 2.27 -21.38
N SER A 126 1.34 3.41 -21.99
CA SER A 126 2.22 4.01 -23.01
C SER A 126 3.34 4.81 -22.37
N THR A 127 4.45 5.02 -23.11
CA THR A 127 5.57 5.86 -22.66
C THR A 127 5.11 7.25 -22.26
N GLU A 128 4.22 7.87 -23.04
CA GLU A 128 3.67 9.20 -22.76
C GLU A 128 2.92 9.23 -21.42
N MET A 129 2.09 8.22 -21.14
CA MET A 129 1.36 8.11 -19.87
C MET A 129 2.31 7.93 -18.68
N LEU A 130 3.41 7.18 -18.87
CA LEU A 130 4.44 7.01 -17.84
C LEU A 130 5.17 8.33 -17.57
N VAL A 131 5.51 9.11 -18.60
CA VAL A 131 6.11 10.44 -18.43
C VAL A 131 5.16 11.36 -17.65
N GLN A 132 3.88 11.37 -18.01
CA GLN A 132 2.87 12.17 -17.30
C GLN A 132 2.72 11.71 -15.84
N LEU A 133 2.73 10.41 -15.57
CA LEU A 133 2.71 9.88 -14.20
C LEU A 133 3.93 10.35 -13.40
N VAL A 134 5.13 10.20 -13.94
CA VAL A 134 6.38 10.64 -13.29
C VAL A 134 6.34 12.14 -13.01
N ASN A 135 5.84 12.96 -13.93
CA ASN A 135 5.71 14.40 -13.72
C ASN A 135 4.72 14.73 -12.60
N ARG A 136 3.57 14.02 -12.51
CA ARG A 136 2.62 14.19 -11.39
C ARG A 136 3.24 13.79 -10.05
N VAL A 137 3.96 12.67 -10.02
CA VAL A 137 4.70 12.21 -8.83
C VAL A 137 5.71 13.27 -8.39
N ARG A 138 6.50 13.82 -9.33
CA ARG A 138 7.49 14.90 -9.06
C ARG A 138 6.85 16.20 -8.58
N ALA A 139 5.71 16.58 -9.14
CA ALA A 139 4.97 17.77 -8.72
C ALA A 139 4.46 17.60 -7.27
N GLY A 140 3.99 16.40 -6.91
CA GLY A 140 3.56 16.07 -5.56
C GLY A 140 4.68 16.04 -4.52
N THR A 141 5.95 15.84 -4.94
CA THR A 141 7.12 15.86 -4.04
C THR A 141 7.77 17.24 -3.87
N SER A 142 7.31 18.27 -4.59
CA SER A 142 7.95 19.61 -4.63
C SER A 142 7.29 20.66 -3.72
N ASN A 143 6.37 20.24 -2.84
CA ASN A 143 5.60 21.12 -1.93
C ASN A 143 5.91 20.78 -0.49
#